data_AF-A0A813IX12-F1
#
_entry.id   AF-A0A813IX12-F1
#
_cell.length_a   1.000
_cell.length_b   1.000
_cell.length_c   1.000
_cell.angle_alpha   90.00
_cell.angle_beta   90.00
_cell.angle_gamma   90.00
#
_symmetry.space_group_name_H-M   'P 1'
#
loop_
_entity.id
_entity.type
_entity.pdbx_description
1 polymer ?
#
loop_
_entity_poly.entity_id
_entity_poly.type
_entity_poly.pdbx_seq_one_letter_code
_entity_poly.pdbx_strand_id
1 'polypeptide(L)'
;MDPKVLCGLGKSNEDACVYKLSDEMAVVGTLDFFTPIVDEPEVFGGIAASNALSDVYAMGAKPIFALNIVGFPSARLPASVLARILKGGQDKCTEAGIAILGGHTVEDLEPKYGLAVIGLVHPDKIWKNNTAQAGDKLILTKPLGTGILGTAQKRGMLGKEARDAMVASMLQLNKLAAEVASKTAEVHAATDVTGFGLLGHLKEPSANLVLLLMSLLLLLLLLLLLLLFLLSAISSSCLRSYPHQQLELVDGTTPSRRRWWCCCCYCCCWCCWLLLLLLLLLLLLLLLLVLLLLLLLLLLLLLLLLLLLLLLLLLLLLLLLLLFLLSAISSSCLRSYPHQQLELVDGTTPSRRRWWCCCCYCCCWCCWLLLLLLLLLLLLLLLLVLLLLLLLLLLLLLLLLLLLLLLLLLLLLLLLLLFLLSAISSSCLRSYPHQQLELVDGTTPSRRRWWCCCCYCCCWCCWLLLLLLLLLLFCFWLCLGLLVTPLKEMLTEDDPSAEQKDQQQQ
;
A
#
# COMPACT_ATOMS: atom_id res chain seq x y z
N MET A 1 13.42 18.92 -24.57
CA MET A 1 12.35 18.06 -25.11
C MET A 1 11.47 18.91 -26.01
N ASP A 2 10.94 18.38 -27.12
CA ASP A 2 10.05 19.15 -28.01
C ASP A 2 8.84 19.70 -27.22
N PRO A 3 8.57 21.02 -27.24
CA PRO A 3 7.47 21.63 -26.49
C PRO A 3 6.09 21.11 -26.89
N LYS A 4 5.95 20.53 -28.10
CA LYS A 4 4.70 19.95 -28.58
C LYS A 4 4.34 18.62 -27.91
N VAL A 5 5.27 17.96 -27.23
CA VAL A 5 4.97 16.75 -26.45
C VAL A 5 4.21 17.17 -25.20
N LEU A 6 2.92 16.85 -25.10
CA LEU A 6 2.09 17.19 -23.94
C LEU A 6 2.17 16.12 -22.85
N CYS A 7 2.19 14.83 -23.25
CA CYS A 7 2.33 13.66 -22.39
C CYS A 7 3.32 12.66 -23.02
N GLY A 8 4.17 12.02 -22.22
CA GLY A 8 5.14 11.03 -22.69
C GLY A 8 6.38 10.91 -21.80
N LEU A 9 7.21 9.89 -22.10
CA LEU A 9 8.42 9.55 -21.36
C LEU A 9 9.32 10.77 -21.13
N GLY A 10 9.49 11.18 -19.86
CA GLY A 10 10.30 12.34 -19.47
C GLY A 10 9.50 13.60 -19.12
N LYS A 11 8.16 13.60 -19.30
CA LYS A 11 7.25 14.61 -18.73
C LYS A 11 6.35 14.03 -17.65
N SER A 12 5.60 13.00 -17.99
CA SER A 12 4.70 12.29 -17.07
C SER A 12 4.50 10.85 -17.55
N ASN A 13 4.20 9.95 -16.62
CA ASN A 13 3.94 8.54 -16.88
C ASN A 13 2.43 8.34 -17.05
N GLU A 14 1.90 8.65 -18.23
CA GLU A 14 0.47 8.54 -18.57
C GLU A 14 0.21 7.27 -19.39
N ASP A 15 -1.07 6.88 -19.52
CA ASP A 15 -1.50 5.69 -20.28
C ASP A 15 -1.15 5.78 -21.78
N ALA A 16 -1.07 6.99 -22.35
CA ALA A 16 -0.68 7.19 -23.74
C ALA A 16 0.15 8.46 -23.97
N CYS A 17 0.92 8.48 -25.06
CA CYS A 17 1.64 9.70 -25.46
C CYS A 17 0.69 10.69 -26.14
N VAL A 18 0.92 11.98 -25.92
CA VAL A 18 0.13 13.06 -26.53
C VAL A 18 1.03 14.10 -27.18
N TYR A 19 0.82 14.36 -28.46
CA TYR A 19 1.58 15.31 -29.26
C TYR A 19 0.68 16.39 -29.88
N LYS A 20 0.96 17.65 -29.56
CA LYS A 20 0.19 18.81 -30.03
C LYS A 20 0.47 19.09 -31.51
N LEU A 21 -0.57 19.07 -32.35
CA LEU A 21 -0.48 19.47 -33.76
C LEU A 21 -0.77 20.97 -33.93
N SER A 22 -1.81 21.45 -33.24
CA SER A 22 -2.25 22.85 -33.23
C SER A 22 -2.88 23.19 -31.87
N ASP A 23 -3.34 24.42 -31.70
CA ASP A 23 -4.03 24.84 -30.46
C ASP A 23 -5.35 24.09 -30.22
N GLU A 24 -5.98 23.62 -31.29
CA GLU A 24 -7.29 22.93 -31.25
C GLU A 24 -7.18 21.40 -31.29
N MET A 25 -5.98 20.86 -31.57
CA MET A 25 -5.83 19.43 -31.84
C MET A 25 -4.48 18.86 -31.40
N ALA A 26 -4.56 17.75 -30.68
CA ALA A 26 -3.44 16.88 -30.35
C ALA A 26 -3.73 15.44 -30.79
N VAL A 27 -2.66 14.73 -31.14
CA VAL A 27 -2.67 13.30 -31.44
C VAL A 27 -2.37 12.54 -30.16
N VAL A 28 -3.15 11.50 -29.89
CA VAL A 28 -2.88 10.50 -28.86
C VAL A 28 -2.38 9.23 -29.54
N GLY A 29 -1.28 8.68 -29.06
CA GLY A 29 -0.72 7.43 -29.57
C GLY A 29 -0.46 6.45 -28.43
N THR A 30 -0.99 5.24 -28.55
CA THR A 30 -0.68 4.12 -27.66
C THR A 30 -0.35 2.87 -28.47
N LEU A 31 0.28 1.90 -27.81
CA LEU A 31 0.65 0.62 -28.38
C LEU A 31 0.62 -0.44 -27.29
N ASP A 32 -0.22 -1.44 -27.47
CA ASP A 32 -0.36 -2.52 -26.49
C ASP A 32 -0.58 -3.87 -27.17
N PHE A 33 0.15 -4.90 -26.72
CA PHE A 33 0.09 -6.27 -27.24
C PHE A 33 0.52 -7.29 -26.18
N PHE A 34 -0.11 -8.46 -26.19
CA PHE A 34 0.15 -9.50 -25.19
C PHE A 34 -0.14 -10.91 -25.72
N THR A 35 0.17 -11.92 -24.91
CA THR A 35 -0.07 -13.34 -25.22
C THR A 35 -1.51 -13.76 -24.94
N PRO A 36 -2.02 -14.85 -25.55
CA PRO A 36 -3.40 -15.29 -25.36
C PRO A 36 -3.79 -15.48 -23.89
N ILE A 37 -4.91 -14.86 -23.52
CA ILE A 37 -5.53 -14.99 -22.19
C ILE A 37 -6.75 -15.91 -22.20
N VAL A 38 -7.24 -16.25 -23.41
CA VAL A 38 -8.34 -17.18 -23.67
C VAL A 38 -7.97 -18.06 -24.87
N ASP A 39 -8.62 -19.21 -24.98
CA ASP A 39 -8.28 -20.21 -26.00
C ASP A 39 -8.90 -19.89 -27.36
N GLU A 40 -10.05 -19.21 -27.39
CA GLU A 40 -10.74 -18.84 -28.62
C GLU A 40 -10.04 -17.68 -29.35
N PRO A 41 -9.52 -17.89 -30.58
CA PRO A 41 -8.69 -16.89 -31.26
C PRO A 41 -9.42 -15.56 -31.54
N GLU A 42 -10.68 -15.59 -31.99
CA GLU A 42 -11.48 -14.37 -32.22
C GLU A 42 -11.72 -13.60 -30.92
N VAL A 43 -11.97 -14.31 -29.83
CA VAL A 43 -12.22 -13.69 -28.53
C VAL A 43 -10.93 -13.04 -28.03
N PHE A 44 -9.79 -13.73 -28.15
CA PHE A 44 -8.49 -13.15 -27.83
C PHE A 44 -8.20 -11.90 -28.67
N GLY A 45 -8.42 -11.96 -29.99
CA GLY A 45 -8.26 -10.81 -30.88
C GLY A 45 -9.13 -9.62 -30.47
N GLY A 46 -10.39 -9.87 -30.12
CA GLY A 46 -11.31 -8.84 -29.64
C GLY A 46 -10.88 -8.23 -28.30
N ILE A 47 -10.37 -9.04 -27.37
CA ILE A 47 -9.89 -8.55 -26.06
C ILE A 47 -8.61 -7.73 -26.23
N ALA A 48 -7.65 -8.19 -27.03
CA ALA A 48 -6.42 -7.45 -27.31
C ALA A 48 -6.70 -6.08 -27.95
N ALA A 49 -7.63 -6.04 -28.91
CA ALA A 49 -8.06 -4.78 -29.51
C ALA A 49 -8.78 -3.88 -28.49
N SER A 50 -9.67 -4.43 -27.65
CA SER A 50 -10.36 -3.67 -26.61
C SER A 50 -9.39 -3.07 -25.58
N ASN A 51 -8.32 -3.80 -25.24
CA ASN A 51 -7.28 -3.33 -24.33
C ASN A 51 -6.45 -2.22 -24.97
N ALA A 52 -5.94 -2.39 -26.19
CA ALA A 52 -5.15 -1.36 -26.86
C ALA A 52 -5.95 -0.07 -27.16
N LEU A 53 -7.28 -0.17 -27.32
CA LEU A 53 -8.16 1.00 -27.45
C LEU A 53 -8.38 1.73 -26.11
N SER A 54 -8.13 1.06 -24.99
CA SER A 54 -8.47 1.52 -23.64
C SER A 54 -7.72 2.79 -23.27
N ASP A 55 -6.40 2.85 -23.51
CA ASP A 55 -5.60 4.03 -23.15
C ASP A 55 -6.06 5.29 -23.88
N VAL A 56 -6.49 5.16 -25.14
CA VAL A 56 -7.03 6.31 -25.89
C VAL A 56 -8.29 6.85 -25.22
N TYR A 57 -9.17 5.96 -24.75
CA TYR A 57 -10.34 6.38 -23.98
C TYR A 57 -9.98 6.94 -22.60
N ALA A 58 -8.94 6.40 -21.94
CA ALA A 58 -8.46 6.87 -20.65
C ALA A 58 -7.92 8.31 -20.74
N MET A 59 -7.29 8.70 -21.85
CA MET A 59 -6.86 10.07 -22.11
C MET A 59 -8.00 11.04 -22.49
N GLY A 60 -9.26 10.58 -22.51
CA GLY A 60 -10.40 11.37 -22.98
C GLY A 60 -10.43 11.60 -24.50
N ALA A 61 -9.65 10.81 -25.25
CA ALA A 61 -9.48 10.97 -26.68
C ALA A 61 -10.43 10.07 -27.49
N LYS A 62 -10.65 10.44 -28.76
CA LYS A 62 -11.41 9.65 -29.71
C LYS A 62 -10.46 8.87 -30.63
N PRO A 63 -10.49 7.53 -30.67
CA PRO A 63 -9.69 6.77 -31.61
C PRO A 63 -10.13 7.05 -33.05
N ILE A 64 -9.18 7.06 -33.98
CA ILE A 64 -9.41 7.33 -35.41
C ILE A 64 -9.01 6.15 -36.32
N PHE A 65 -7.90 5.47 -36.02
CA PHE A 65 -7.47 4.26 -36.72
C PHE A 65 -6.49 3.46 -35.85
N ALA A 66 -6.23 2.21 -36.27
CA ALA A 66 -5.25 1.34 -35.63
C ALA A 66 -4.35 0.63 -36.65
N LEU A 67 -3.23 0.08 -36.18
CA LEU A 67 -2.32 -0.79 -36.93
C LEU A 67 -2.09 -2.09 -36.15
N ASN A 68 -2.11 -3.22 -36.85
CA ASN A 68 -1.86 -4.53 -36.25
C ASN A 68 -0.40 -4.68 -35.81
N ILE A 69 -0.21 -5.32 -34.65
CA ILE A 69 1.08 -5.81 -34.18
C ILE A 69 0.93 -7.30 -33.89
N VAL A 70 1.69 -8.11 -34.60
CA VAL A 70 1.55 -9.57 -34.57
C VAL A 70 2.91 -10.22 -34.40
N GLY A 71 3.06 -11.04 -33.36
CA GLY A 71 4.07 -12.09 -33.29
C GLY A 71 3.36 -13.44 -33.43
N PHE A 72 3.73 -14.28 -34.38
CA PHE A 72 3.00 -15.53 -34.60
C PHE A 72 3.92 -16.70 -34.96
N PRO A 73 3.78 -17.88 -34.32
CA PRO A 73 4.57 -19.06 -34.63
C PRO A 73 4.00 -19.78 -35.85
N SER A 74 4.33 -19.30 -37.06
CA SER A 74 3.80 -19.87 -38.31
C SER A 74 4.19 -21.34 -38.50
N ALA A 75 5.28 -21.79 -37.88
CA ALA A 75 5.71 -23.18 -37.89
C ALA A 75 4.90 -24.10 -36.95
N ARG A 76 4.20 -23.55 -35.93
CA ARG A 76 3.49 -24.34 -34.90
C ARG A 76 1.98 -24.18 -34.94
N LEU A 77 1.49 -23.05 -35.43
CA LEU A 77 0.06 -22.76 -35.51
C LEU A 77 -0.35 -22.49 -36.95
N PRO A 78 -1.51 -23.01 -37.40
CA PRO A 78 -1.97 -22.78 -38.76
C PRO A 78 -2.38 -21.32 -38.95
N ALA A 79 -2.19 -20.80 -40.16
CA ALA A 79 -2.55 -19.42 -40.52
C ALA A 79 -4.04 -19.11 -40.29
N SER A 80 -4.91 -20.13 -40.27
CA SER A 80 -6.33 -19.98 -39.93
C SER A 80 -6.55 -19.46 -38.50
N VAL A 81 -5.68 -19.81 -37.55
CA VAL A 81 -5.73 -19.26 -36.19
C VAL A 81 -5.41 -17.77 -36.22
N LEU A 82 -4.36 -17.35 -36.93
CA LEU A 82 -4.04 -15.93 -37.08
C LEU A 82 -5.19 -15.15 -37.73
N ALA A 83 -5.78 -15.68 -38.81
CA ALA A 83 -6.91 -15.03 -39.48
C ALA A 83 -8.09 -14.80 -38.53
N ARG A 84 -8.37 -15.74 -37.62
CA ARG A 84 -9.41 -15.61 -36.59
C ARG A 84 -9.06 -14.55 -35.54
N ILE A 85 -7.80 -14.48 -35.08
CA ILE A 85 -7.34 -13.41 -34.17
C ILE A 85 -7.55 -12.04 -34.82
N LEU A 86 -7.08 -11.88 -36.07
CA LEU A 86 -7.22 -10.64 -36.82
C LEU A 86 -8.69 -10.27 -37.03
N LYS A 87 -9.56 -11.25 -37.30
CA LYS A 87 -11.01 -11.03 -37.44
C LYS A 87 -11.61 -10.50 -36.14
N GLY A 88 -11.26 -11.08 -35.00
CA GLY A 88 -11.72 -10.62 -33.68
C GLY A 88 -11.30 -9.18 -33.38
N GLY A 89 -10.05 -8.84 -33.67
CA GLY A 89 -9.56 -7.47 -33.53
C GLY A 89 -10.27 -6.48 -34.46
N GLN A 90 -10.46 -6.85 -35.73
CA GLN A 90 -11.18 -6.05 -36.71
C GLN A 90 -12.64 -5.80 -36.30
N ASP A 91 -13.32 -6.82 -35.77
CA ASP A 91 -14.71 -6.68 -35.31
C ASP A 91 -14.81 -5.70 -34.14
N LYS A 92 -13.85 -5.75 -33.21
CA LYS A 92 -13.79 -4.81 -32.08
C LYS A 92 -13.46 -3.38 -32.53
N CYS A 93 -12.54 -3.19 -33.48
CA CYS A 93 -12.28 -1.88 -34.07
C CYS A 93 -13.50 -1.33 -34.81
N THR A 94 -14.25 -2.19 -35.49
CA THR A 94 -15.50 -1.83 -36.16
C THR A 94 -16.55 -1.36 -35.16
N GLU A 95 -16.70 -2.03 -34.02
CA GLU A 95 -17.54 -1.59 -32.89
C GLU A 95 -17.10 -0.23 -32.32
N ALA A 96 -15.79 0.02 -32.24
CA ALA A 96 -15.24 1.31 -31.83
C ALA A 96 -15.52 2.43 -32.87
N GLY A 97 -15.79 2.05 -34.13
CA GLY A 97 -16.03 2.95 -35.25
C GLY A 97 -14.76 3.37 -35.99
N ILE A 98 -13.72 2.54 -35.96
CA ILE A 98 -12.43 2.82 -36.61
C ILE A 98 -12.01 1.66 -37.54
N ALA A 99 -11.09 1.95 -38.46
CA ALA A 99 -10.49 0.95 -39.34
C ALA A 99 -9.08 0.56 -38.85
N ILE A 100 -8.68 -0.68 -39.17
CA ILE A 100 -7.29 -1.11 -39.09
C ILE A 100 -6.66 -0.85 -40.46
N LEU A 101 -5.63 0.00 -40.53
CA LEU A 101 -5.06 0.51 -41.78
C LEU A 101 -3.77 -0.21 -42.20
N GLY A 102 -3.50 -1.38 -41.63
CA GLY A 102 -2.30 -2.17 -41.91
C GLY A 102 -1.71 -2.73 -40.62
N GLY A 103 -0.40 -2.95 -40.61
CA GLY A 103 0.33 -3.43 -39.46
C GLY A 103 1.59 -4.19 -39.84
N HIS A 104 2.17 -4.87 -38.86
CA HIS A 104 3.37 -5.67 -39.06
C HIS A 104 3.23 -7.04 -38.38
N THR A 105 3.82 -8.06 -39.01
CA THR A 105 3.83 -9.43 -38.51
C THR A 105 5.26 -9.95 -38.51
N VAL A 106 5.68 -10.53 -37.40
CA VAL A 106 6.97 -11.18 -37.23
C VAL A 106 6.79 -12.62 -36.79
N GLU A 107 7.74 -13.48 -37.15
CA GLU A 107 7.81 -14.84 -36.61
C GLU A 107 8.18 -14.77 -35.13
N ASP A 108 7.48 -15.52 -34.29
CA ASP A 108 7.71 -15.57 -32.85
C ASP A 108 7.39 -16.98 -32.32
N LEU A 109 7.98 -17.38 -31.19
CA LEU A 109 7.73 -18.69 -30.57
C LEU A 109 6.35 -18.79 -29.92
N GLU A 110 5.80 -17.65 -29.48
CA GLU A 110 4.49 -17.56 -28.84
C GLU A 110 3.61 -16.54 -29.56
N PRO A 111 2.33 -16.85 -29.79
CA PRO A 111 1.40 -15.90 -30.37
C PRO A 111 1.29 -14.66 -29.49
N LYS A 112 1.40 -13.48 -30.10
CA LYS A 112 1.22 -12.17 -29.50
C LYS A 112 0.42 -11.32 -30.46
N TYR A 113 -0.59 -10.62 -29.95
CA TYR A 113 -1.41 -9.75 -30.77
C TYR A 113 -1.80 -8.51 -29.98
N GLY A 114 -1.92 -7.41 -30.72
CA GLY A 114 -2.32 -6.12 -30.20
C GLY A 114 -2.35 -5.07 -31.29
N LEU A 115 -2.51 -3.82 -30.88
CA LEU A 115 -2.68 -2.70 -31.81
C LEU A 115 -1.81 -1.52 -31.38
N ALA A 116 -1.27 -0.80 -32.36
CA ALA A 116 -0.95 0.61 -32.20
C ALA A 116 -2.20 1.42 -32.55
N VAL A 117 -2.70 2.23 -31.61
CA VAL A 117 -3.94 3.00 -31.78
C VAL A 117 -3.62 4.48 -31.80
N ILE A 118 -4.18 5.17 -32.78
CA ILE A 118 -4.09 6.62 -32.90
C ILE A 118 -5.46 7.23 -32.62
N GLY A 119 -5.47 8.27 -31.80
CA GLY A 119 -6.64 9.06 -31.45
C GLY A 119 -6.40 10.55 -31.55
N LEU A 120 -7.47 11.32 -31.40
CA LEU A 120 -7.47 12.78 -31.39
C LEU A 120 -8.13 13.30 -30.13
N VAL A 121 -7.58 14.39 -29.60
CA VAL A 121 -8.12 15.11 -28.44
C VAL A 121 -7.83 16.59 -28.59
N HIS A 122 -8.67 17.44 -27.98
CA HIS A 122 -8.35 18.85 -27.82
C HIS A 122 -7.26 18.99 -26.74
N PRO A 123 -6.20 19.80 -26.92
CA PRO A 123 -5.12 19.94 -25.94
C PRO A 123 -5.59 20.26 -24.51
N ASP A 124 -6.67 21.03 -24.37
CA ASP A 124 -7.24 21.40 -23.06
C ASP A 124 -8.21 20.37 -22.46
N LYS A 125 -8.47 19.25 -23.15
CA LYS A 125 -9.40 18.20 -22.70
C LYS A 125 -8.72 16.86 -22.44
N ILE A 126 -7.40 16.86 -22.34
CA ILE A 126 -6.61 15.67 -22.02
C ILE A 126 -6.87 15.29 -20.57
N TRP A 127 -7.32 14.07 -20.34
CA TRP A 127 -7.37 13.51 -18.99
C TRP A 127 -6.01 12.92 -18.66
N LYS A 128 -5.41 13.41 -17.57
CA LYS A 128 -4.15 12.89 -17.05
C LYS A 128 -4.43 11.99 -15.86
N ASN A 129 -3.56 11.03 -15.63
CA ASN A 129 -3.68 10.12 -14.51
C ASN A 129 -3.19 10.72 -13.20
N ASN A 130 -2.56 11.91 -13.19
CA ASN A 130 -1.89 12.51 -12.02
C ASN A 130 -2.46 13.85 -11.54
N THR A 131 -3.63 14.24 -12.05
CA THR A 131 -4.27 15.53 -11.76
C THR A 131 -5.47 15.43 -10.82
N ALA A 132 -5.58 14.33 -10.06
CA ALA A 132 -6.62 14.13 -9.06
C ALA A 132 -6.50 15.15 -7.92
N GLN A 133 -7.64 15.60 -7.39
CA GLN A 133 -7.73 16.64 -6.37
C GLN A 133 -8.40 16.11 -5.09
N ALA A 134 -8.11 16.77 -3.96
CA ALA A 134 -8.76 16.44 -2.70
C ALA A 134 -10.28 16.73 -2.79
N GLY A 135 -11.10 15.73 -2.45
CA GLY A 135 -12.56 15.82 -2.55
C GLY A 135 -13.15 15.06 -3.75
N ASP A 136 -12.32 14.63 -4.70
CA ASP A 136 -12.75 13.85 -5.86
C ASP A 136 -13.42 12.53 -5.46
N LYS A 137 -14.34 12.07 -6.31
CA LYS A 137 -14.99 10.76 -6.19
C LYS A 137 -14.30 9.77 -7.11
N LEU A 138 -13.95 8.60 -6.57
CA LEU A 138 -13.41 7.50 -7.36
C LEU A 138 -14.55 6.71 -8.01
N ILE A 139 -14.52 6.59 -9.34
CA ILE A 139 -15.52 5.85 -10.12
C ILE A 139 -14.82 4.72 -10.87
N LEU A 140 -15.36 3.50 -10.73
CA LEU A 140 -14.89 2.32 -11.45
C LEU A 140 -15.97 1.83 -12.40
N THR A 141 -15.60 1.61 -13.66
CA THR A 141 -16.56 1.35 -14.77
C THR A 141 -16.68 -0.12 -15.14
N LYS A 142 -15.76 -0.97 -14.66
CA LYS A 142 -15.75 -2.42 -14.87
C LYS A 142 -15.45 -3.17 -13.57
N PRO A 143 -15.99 -4.39 -13.37
CA PRO A 143 -15.68 -5.20 -12.22
C PRO A 143 -14.21 -5.65 -12.22
N LEU A 144 -13.64 -5.82 -11.03
CA LEU A 144 -12.29 -6.35 -10.82
C LEU A 144 -12.28 -7.88 -10.87
N GLY A 145 -11.09 -8.47 -11.01
CA GLY A 145 -10.85 -9.90 -10.76
C GLY A 145 -10.54 -10.75 -12.00
N THR A 146 -10.42 -10.16 -13.19
CA THR A 146 -10.08 -10.87 -14.44
C THR A 146 -8.78 -11.67 -14.33
N GLY A 147 -7.76 -11.18 -13.62
CA GLY A 147 -6.51 -11.92 -13.39
C GLY A 147 -6.69 -13.17 -12.52
N ILE A 148 -7.56 -13.11 -11.50
CA ILE A 148 -7.88 -14.26 -10.64
C ILE A 148 -8.66 -15.30 -11.45
N LEU A 149 -9.67 -14.85 -12.19
CA LEU A 149 -10.49 -15.71 -13.04
C LEU A 149 -9.65 -16.33 -14.17
N GLY A 150 -8.77 -15.57 -14.80
CA GLY A 150 -7.83 -16.07 -15.81
C GLY A 150 -6.87 -17.13 -15.25
N THR A 151 -6.40 -16.96 -14.01
CA THR A 151 -5.59 -17.98 -13.33
C THR A 151 -6.40 -19.25 -13.04
N ALA A 152 -7.66 -19.11 -12.61
CA ALA A 152 -8.56 -20.25 -12.42
C ALA A 152 -8.86 -20.96 -13.75
N GLN A 153 -9.03 -20.23 -14.86
CA GLN A 153 -9.22 -20.79 -16.20
C GLN A 153 -8.00 -21.60 -16.64
N LYS A 154 -6.79 -21.05 -16.50
CA LYS A 154 -5.53 -21.76 -16.81
C LYS A 154 -5.37 -23.07 -16.03
N ARG A 155 -6.01 -23.19 -14.87
CA ARG A 155 -6.03 -24.40 -14.02
C ARG A 155 -7.25 -25.31 -14.25
N GLY A 156 -8.14 -24.98 -15.18
CA GLY A 156 -9.37 -25.75 -15.42
C GLY A 156 -10.38 -25.69 -14.27
N MET A 157 -10.30 -24.67 -13.40
CA MET A 157 -11.14 -24.52 -12.20
C MET A 157 -12.31 -23.54 -12.40
N LEU A 158 -12.35 -22.84 -13.54
CA LEU A 158 -13.35 -21.80 -13.79
C LEU A 158 -14.62 -22.38 -14.43
N GLY A 159 -15.76 -22.18 -13.78
CA GLY A 159 -17.06 -22.54 -14.34
C GLY A 159 -17.46 -21.65 -15.53
N LYS A 160 -18.31 -22.17 -16.42
CA LYS A 160 -18.73 -21.50 -17.66
C LYS A 160 -19.29 -20.09 -17.42
N GLU A 161 -20.17 -19.93 -16.45
CA GLU A 161 -20.81 -18.63 -16.14
C GLU A 161 -19.78 -17.55 -15.76
N ALA A 162 -18.83 -17.89 -14.90
CA ALA A 162 -17.76 -16.98 -14.47
C ALA A 162 -16.79 -16.66 -15.63
N ARG A 163 -16.53 -17.65 -16.51
CA ARG A 163 -15.75 -17.44 -17.73
C ARG A 163 -16.43 -16.48 -18.68
N ASP A 164 -17.72 -16.68 -18.96
CA ASP A 164 -18.49 -15.85 -19.88
C ASP A 164 -18.59 -14.42 -19.35
N ALA A 165 -18.77 -14.23 -18.04
CA ALA A 165 -18.74 -12.90 -17.41
C ALA A 165 -17.36 -12.22 -17.50
N MET A 166 -16.27 -12.99 -17.28
CA MET A 166 -14.90 -12.48 -17.43
C MET A 166 -14.64 -12.01 -18.87
N VAL A 167 -14.99 -12.85 -19.86
CA VAL A 167 -14.83 -12.55 -21.28
C VAL A 167 -15.67 -11.33 -21.69
N ALA A 168 -16.93 -11.27 -21.26
CA ALA A 168 -17.80 -10.13 -21.57
C ALA A 168 -17.23 -8.80 -21.02
N SER A 169 -16.72 -8.81 -19.78
CA SER A 169 -16.08 -7.63 -19.18
C SER A 169 -14.84 -7.17 -19.96
N MET A 170 -13.98 -8.13 -20.38
CA MET A 170 -12.77 -7.83 -21.14
C MET A 170 -13.03 -7.40 -22.59
N LEU A 171 -14.14 -7.84 -23.19
CA LEU A 171 -14.56 -7.42 -24.53
C LEU A 171 -15.26 -6.07 -24.57
N GLN A 172 -15.80 -5.59 -23.44
CA GLN A 172 -16.53 -4.32 -23.39
C GLN A 172 -15.57 -3.15 -23.66
N LEU A 173 -15.87 -2.30 -24.64
CA LEU A 173 -15.10 -1.06 -24.87
C LEU A 173 -15.30 -0.04 -23.74
N ASN A 174 -14.25 0.72 -23.41
CA ASN A 174 -14.35 1.86 -22.49
C ASN A 174 -15.01 3.10 -23.13
N LYS A 175 -15.45 3.00 -24.39
CA LYS A 175 -16.10 4.07 -25.17
C LYS A 175 -17.25 4.74 -24.44
N LEU A 176 -18.24 3.96 -23.98
CA LEU A 176 -19.43 4.52 -23.32
C LEU A 176 -19.06 5.25 -22.03
N ALA A 177 -18.13 4.69 -21.24
CA ALA A 177 -17.65 5.31 -20.02
C ALA A 177 -16.99 6.66 -20.31
N ALA A 178 -16.10 6.74 -21.31
CA ALA A 178 -15.46 7.99 -21.72
C ALA A 178 -16.48 8.99 -22.28
N GLU A 179 -17.43 8.56 -23.12
CA GLU A 179 -18.47 9.42 -23.66
C GLU A 179 -19.37 10.02 -22.58
N VAL A 180 -19.76 9.22 -21.58
CA VAL A 180 -20.55 9.69 -20.44
C VAL A 180 -19.73 10.66 -19.59
N ALA A 181 -18.52 10.26 -19.17
CA ALA A 181 -17.65 11.09 -18.33
C ALA A 181 -17.37 12.46 -18.97
N SER A 182 -17.11 12.51 -20.29
CA SER A 182 -16.88 13.76 -21.03
C SER A 182 -18.07 14.73 -21.05
N LYS A 183 -19.29 14.26 -20.77
CA LYS A 183 -20.52 15.06 -20.81
C LYS A 183 -21.07 15.41 -19.45
N THR A 184 -20.81 14.59 -18.42
CA THR A 184 -21.53 14.66 -17.15
C THR A 184 -20.73 15.25 -16.00
N ALA A 185 -19.39 15.26 -16.08
CA ALA A 185 -18.55 15.73 -15.00
C ALA A 185 -17.26 16.36 -15.52
N GLU A 186 -16.70 17.27 -14.73
CA GLU A 186 -15.32 17.68 -14.89
C GLU A 186 -14.43 16.54 -14.40
N VAL A 187 -13.73 15.88 -15.32
CA VAL A 187 -12.82 14.77 -15.01
C VAL A 187 -11.46 15.36 -14.67
N HIS A 188 -11.12 15.38 -13.38
CA HIS A 188 -9.81 15.83 -12.94
C HIS A 188 -8.71 14.82 -13.27
N ALA A 189 -8.97 13.52 -13.12
CA ALA A 189 -8.03 12.47 -13.51
C ALA A 189 -8.75 11.21 -14.01
N ALA A 190 -8.09 10.49 -14.91
CA ALA A 190 -8.55 9.20 -15.43
C ALA A 190 -7.35 8.30 -15.75
N THR A 191 -7.57 7.00 -15.62
CA THR A 191 -6.68 5.91 -16.05
C THR A 191 -7.52 4.64 -16.19
N ASP A 192 -7.01 3.62 -16.86
CA ASP A 192 -7.67 2.33 -16.99
C ASP A 192 -6.97 1.23 -16.18
N VAL A 193 -7.77 0.43 -15.48
CA VAL A 193 -7.24 -0.60 -14.59
C VAL A 193 -6.85 -1.86 -15.37
N THR A 194 -5.56 -1.99 -15.65
CA THR A 194 -4.95 -3.11 -16.42
C THR A 194 -4.00 -3.96 -15.57
N GLY A 195 -2.79 -4.29 -16.09
CA GLY A 195 -1.88 -5.31 -15.55
C GLY A 195 -1.31 -5.02 -14.16
N PHE A 196 -1.22 -3.74 -13.77
CA PHE A 196 -0.75 -3.35 -12.42
C PHE A 196 -1.83 -3.52 -11.33
N GLY A 197 -3.07 -3.80 -11.73
CA GLY A 197 -4.22 -3.88 -10.83
C GLY A 197 -4.64 -2.53 -10.27
N LEU A 198 -5.80 -2.50 -9.59
CA LEU A 198 -6.40 -1.25 -9.11
C LEU A 198 -5.45 -0.44 -8.23
N LEU A 199 -4.73 -1.09 -7.31
CA LEU A 199 -3.84 -0.38 -6.38
C LEU A 199 -2.60 0.18 -7.06
N GLY A 200 -2.08 -0.51 -8.08
CA GLY A 200 -0.98 0.01 -8.90
C GLY A 200 -1.40 1.29 -9.59
N HIS A 201 -2.57 1.24 -10.24
CA HIS A 201 -3.15 2.37 -10.96
C HIS A 201 -3.69 3.50 -10.07
N LEU A 202 -3.99 3.25 -8.79
CA LEU A 202 -4.33 4.30 -7.81
C LEU A 202 -3.09 5.00 -7.21
N LYS A 203 -1.92 4.37 -7.30
CA LYS A 203 -0.66 4.95 -6.83
C LYS A 203 -0.16 6.05 -7.78
N GLU A 204 -0.48 5.97 -9.05
CA GLU A 204 -0.14 6.98 -10.07
C GLU A 204 -0.86 8.33 -9.87
N PRO A 205 -2.18 8.38 -9.60
CA PRO A 205 -2.91 9.63 -9.33
C PRO A 205 -2.57 10.32 -8.03
N SER A 206 -1.84 9.66 -7.12
CA SER A 206 -1.63 10.22 -5.80
C SER A 206 -0.32 9.74 -5.17
N ALA A 207 0.70 10.60 -5.25
CA ALA A 207 1.83 10.56 -4.34
C ALA A 207 1.43 11.01 -2.91
N ASN A 208 0.27 10.58 -2.40
CA ASN A 208 -0.20 10.89 -1.06
C ASN A 208 -0.13 9.66 -0.16
N LEU A 209 0.56 9.82 0.96
CA LEU A 209 0.75 8.81 2.01
C LEU A 209 -0.59 8.22 2.53
N VAL A 210 -1.67 9.00 2.46
CA VAL A 210 -3.04 8.61 2.84
C VAL A 210 -3.64 7.59 1.87
N LEU A 211 -3.42 7.74 0.55
CA LEU A 211 -3.88 6.76 -0.42
C LEU A 211 -3.04 5.49 -0.36
N LEU A 212 -1.74 5.57 -0.04
CA LEU A 212 -0.90 4.40 0.24
C LEU A 212 -1.44 3.59 1.45
N LEU A 213 -1.86 4.28 2.51
CA LEU A 213 -2.51 3.66 3.69
C LEU A 213 -3.86 3.02 3.34
N MET A 214 -4.70 3.69 2.54
CA MET A 214 -5.95 3.12 2.03
C MET A 214 -5.70 1.93 1.10
N SER A 215 -4.63 1.96 0.30
CA SER A 215 -4.21 0.89 -0.60
C SER A 215 -3.75 -0.34 0.18
N LEU A 216 -2.99 -0.13 1.25
CA LEU A 216 -2.59 -1.18 2.20
C LEU A 216 -3.80 -1.78 2.90
N LEU A 217 -4.77 -0.96 3.33
CA LEU A 217 -6.02 -1.44 3.93
C LEU A 217 -6.86 -2.26 2.93
N LEU A 218 -6.97 -1.79 1.69
CA LEU A 218 -7.72 -2.45 0.62
C LEU A 218 -7.02 -3.74 0.18
N LEU A 219 -5.68 -3.77 0.14
CA LEU A 219 -4.89 -4.98 -0.11
C LEU A 219 -5.11 -6.02 1.00
N LEU A 220 -5.14 -5.58 2.27
CA LEU A 220 -5.49 -6.44 3.40
C LEU A 220 -6.92 -6.98 3.26
N LEU A 221 -7.87 -6.14 2.87
CA LEU A 221 -9.27 -6.54 2.63
C LEU A 221 -9.39 -7.50 1.45
N LEU A 222 -8.62 -7.30 0.38
CA LEU A 222 -8.61 -8.17 -0.79
C LEU A 222 -7.97 -9.52 -0.46
N LEU A 223 -6.85 -9.54 0.26
CA LEU A 223 -6.24 -10.75 0.80
C LEU A 223 -7.21 -11.50 1.71
N LEU A 224 -7.96 -10.79 2.55
CA LEU A 224 -9.02 -11.36 3.38
C LEU A 224 -10.11 -12.02 2.53
N LEU A 225 -10.59 -11.34 1.48
CA LEU A 225 -11.60 -11.85 0.56
C LEU A 225 -11.11 -13.05 -0.27
N LEU A 226 -9.87 -13.00 -0.75
CA LEU A 226 -9.24 -14.08 -1.52
C LEU A 226 -9.02 -15.32 -0.65
N LEU A 227 -8.69 -15.13 0.62
CA LEU A 227 -8.53 -16.20 1.59
C LEU A 227 -9.88 -16.79 2.00
N LEU A 228 -10.91 -15.96 2.23
CA LEU A 228 -12.29 -16.41 2.44
C LEU A 228 -12.80 -17.20 1.23
N PHE A 229 -12.46 -16.78 0.01
CA PHE A 229 -12.79 -17.49 -1.23
C PHE A 229 -12.06 -18.84 -1.32
N LEU A 230 -10.76 -18.90 -1.02
CA LEU A 230 -9.99 -20.15 -0.97
C LEU A 230 -10.53 -21.12 0.10
N LEU A 231 -10.94 -20.61 1.26
CA LEU A 231 -11.59 -21.40 2.32
C LEU A 231 -12.95 -21.93 1.85
N SER A 232 -13.72 -21.15 1.11
CA SER A 232 -14.97 -21.61 0.48
C SER A 232 -14.72 -22.66 -0.62
N ALA A 233 -13.63 -22.56 -1.38
CA ALA A 233 -13.24 -23.53 -2.41
C ALA A 233 -12.77 -24.86 -1.82
N ILE A 234 -12.08 -24.83 -0.66
CA ILE A 234 -11.68 -26.03 0.08
C ILE A 234 -12.90 -26.68 0.75
N SER A 235 -13.87 -25.87 1.23
CA SER A 235 -15.14 -26.39 1.77
C SER A 235 -15.95 -27.16 0.72
N SER A 236 -16.03 -26.61 -0.50
CA SER A 236 -16.78 -27.17 -1.61
C SER A 236 -16.06 -28.35 -2.28
N SER A 237 -14.72 -28.39 -2.23
CA SER A 237 -13.93 -29.57 -2.65
C SER A 237 -14.09 -30.73 -1.67
N CYS A 238 -14.22 -30.47 -0.36
CA CYS A 238 -14.50 -31.52 0.63
C CYS A 238 -15.94 -32.08 0.52
N LEU A 239 -16.90 -31.25 0.10
CA LEU A 239 -18.26 -31.69 -0.23
C LEU A 239 -18.32 -32.54 -1.51
N ARG A 240 -17.44 -32.27 -2.49
CA ARG A 240 -17.34 -33.05 -3.74
C ARG A 240 -16.57 -34.36 -3.60
N SER A 241 -15.62 -34.46 -2.67
CA SER A 241 -14.84 -35.69 -2.45
C SER A 241 -15.54 -36.73 -1.57
N TYR A 242 -16.83 -36.59 -1.27
CA TYR A 242 -17.65 -37.72 -0.84
C TYR A 242 -18.04 -38.52 -2.09
N PRO A 243 -17.48 -39.72 -2.31
CA PRO A 243 -17.99 -40.57 -3.37
C PRO A 243 -19.44 -40.90 -3.01
N HIS A 244 -20.35 -40.70 -3.95
CA HIS A 244 -21.62 -41.42 -3.98
C HIS A 244 -21.32 -42.91 -4.15
N GLN A 245 -20.74 -43.58 -3.14
CA GLN A 245 -20.89 -45.03 -3.04
C GLN A 245 -22.30 -45.26 -2.51
N GLN A 246 -23.14 -45.81 -3.38
CA GLN A 246 -24.37 -46.49 -3.00
C GLN A 246 -24.01 -47.57 -1.99
N LEU A 247 -24.12 -47.26 -0.70
CA LEU A 247 -24.12 -48.24 0.36
C LEU A 247 -25.49 -48.91 0.33
N GLU A 248 -25.56 -50.07 -0.32
CA GLU A 248 -26.67 -50.99 -0.09
C GLU A 248 -26.76 -51.30 1.41
N LEU A 249 -27.96 -51.09 1.94
CA LEU A 249 -28.29 -51.31 3.34
C LEU A 249 -28.30 -52.81 3.62
N VAL A 250 -27.21 -53.32 4.18
CA VAL A 250 -27.27 -54.52 5.00
C VAL A 250 -27.40 -54.07 6.46
N ASP A 251 -28.56 -54.38 7.03
CA ASP A 251 -28.95 -54.34 8.45
C ASP A 251 -29.21 -52.98 9.13
N GLY A 252 -30.50 -52.62 9.13
CA GLY A 252 -31.31 -52.50 10.36
C GLY A 252 -30.97 -51.48 11.45
N THR A 253 -29.96 -50.63 11.31
CA THR A 253 -29.64 -49.59 12.31
C THR A 253 -29.93 -48.18 11.78
N THR A 254 -30.77 -47.44 12.51
CA THR A 254 -31.27 -46.10 12.14
C THR A 254 -30.15 -45.11 11.80
N PRO A 255 -30.18 -44.42 10.64
CA PRO A 255 -29.09 -43.56 10.14
C PRO A 255 -28.88 -42.24 10.91
N SER A 256 -29.81 -41.88 11.81
CA SER A 256 -29.91 -40.53 12.35
C SER A 256 -28.81 -40.18 13.35
N ARG A 257 -28.27 -41.12 14.13
CA ARG A 257 -27.27 -40.77 15.17
C ARG A 257 -25.83 -40.63 14.64
N ARG A 258 -25.41 -41.35 13.60
CA ARG A 258 -24.02 -41.26 13.10
C ARG A 258 -23.74 -40.00 12.27
N ARG A 259 -24.73 -39.50 11.50
CA ARG A 259 -24.59 -38.25 10.71
C ARG A 259 -24.34 -37.02 11.59
N TRP A 260 -24.99 -36.93 12.74
CA TRP A 260 -24.89 -35.75 13.62
C TRP A 260 -23.51 -35.64 14.29
N TRP A 261 -22.85 -36.76 14.59
CA TRP A 261 -21.60 -36.75 15.35
C TRP A 261 -20.39 -36.43 14.45
N CYS A 262 -20.39 -36.84 13.18
CA CYS A 262 -19.38 -36.41 12.20
C CYS A 262 -19.52 -34.92 11.82
N CYS A 263 -20.74 -34.39 11.74
CA CYS A 263 -20.96 -32.95 11.56
C CYS A 263 -20.44 -32.12 12.74
N CYS A 264 -20.63 -32.59 13.99
CA CYS A 264 -20.10 -31.88 15.17
C CYS A 264 -18.56 -31.79 15.19
N CYS A 265 -17.85 -32.87 14.86
CA CYS A 265 -16.38 -32.83 14.79
C CYS A 265 -15.87 -31.91 13.66
N TYR A 266 -16.54 -31.90 12.50
CA TYR A 266 -16.18 -31.02 11.38
C TYR A 266 -16.47 -29.53 11.68
N CYS A 267 -17.58 -29.22 12.35
CA CYS A 267 -17.89 -27.86 12.82
C CYS A 267 -16.87 -27.37 13.86
N CYS A 268 -16.42 -28.22 14.78
CA CYS A 268 -15.39 -27.85 15.76
C CYS A 268 -14.03 -27.57 15.10
N CYS A 269 -13.63 -28.34 14.08
CA CYS A 269 -12.42 -28.06 13.31
C CYS A 269 -12.52 -26.74 12.52
N TRP A 270 -13.69 -26.45 11.94
CA TRP A 270 -13.95 -25.18 11.24
C TRP A 270 -13.88 -23.96 12.14
N CYS A 271 -14.50 -24.02 13.33
CA CYS A 271 -14.44 -22.93 14.31
C CYS A 271 -13.00 -22.65 14.74
N CYS A 272 -12.19 -23.69 14.97
CA CYS A 272 -10.79 -23.52 15.35
C CYS A 272 -9.93 -22.99 14.18
N TRP A 273 -10.22 -23.32 12.90
CA TRP A 273 -9.57 -22.71 11.73
C TRP A 273 -9.91 -21.22 11.57
N LEU A 274 -11.18 -20.86 11.76
CA LEU A 274 -11.62 -19.45 11.72
C LEU A 274 -10.99 -18.64 12.85
N LEU A 275 -10.89 -19.20 14.06
CA LEU A 275 -10.28 -18.54 15.21
C LEU A 275 -8.76 -18.36 15.04
N LEU A 276 -8.06 -19.38 14.55
CA LEU A 276 -6.63 -19.28 14.22
C LEU A 276 -6.39 -18.21 13.15
N LEU A 277 -7.27 -18.14 12.15
CA LEU A 277 -7.19 -17.12 11.11
C LEU A 277 -7.42 -15.71 11.65
N LEU A 278 -8.46 -15.50 12.45
CA LEU A 278 -8.73 -14.22 13.09
C LEU A 278 -7.55 -13.77 13.97
N LEU A 279 -6.91 -14.72 14.65
CA LEU A 279 -5.73 -14.47 15.48
C LEU A 279 -4.51 -14.08 14.64
N LEU A 280 -4.27 -14.76 13.51
CA LEU A 280 -3.24 -14.42 12.53
C LEU A 280 -3.43 -13.01 11.95
N LEU A 281 -4.66 -12.66 11.58
CA LEU A 281 -5.01 -11.35 11.04
C LEU A 281 -4.83 -10.24 12.08
N LEU A 282 -5.28 -10.48 13.31
CA LEU A 282 -5.11 -9.54 14.42
C LEU A 282 -3.62 -9.31 14.73
N LEU A 283 -2.80 -10.36 14.69
CA LEU A 283 -1.35 -10.26 14.86
C LEU A 283 -0.69 -9.45 13.74
N LEU A 284 -1.11 -9.67 12.49
CA LEU A 284 -0.61 -8.92 11.33
C LEU A 284 -0.98 -7.42 11.43
N LEU A 285 -2.21 -7.13 11.85
CA LEU A 285 -2.68 -5.76 12.10
C LEU A 285 -1.89 -5.08 13.22
N LEU A 286 -1.63 -5.79 14.32
CA LEU A 286 -0.80 -5.30 15.42
C LEU A 286 0.64 -5.02 14.96
N LEU A 287 1.23 -5.91 14.16
CA LEU A 287 2.55 -5.70 13.57
C LEU A 287 2.57 -4.44 12.68
N LEU A 288 1.57 -4.26 11.82
CA LEU A 288 1.48 -3.10 10.94
C LEU A 288 1.34 -1.79 11.75
N LEU A 289 0.51 -1.81 12.80
CA LEU A 289 0.34 -0.66 13.71
C LEU A 289 1.66 -0.29 14.41
N VAL A 290 2.40 -1.30 14.90
CA VAL A 290 3.72 -1.09 15.52
C VAL A 290 4.70 -0.49 14.51
N LEU A 291 4.76 -1.00 13.29
CA LEU A 291 5.63 -0.45 12.24
C LEU A 291 5.26 1.00 11.89
N LEU A 292 3.97 1.33 11.83
CA LEU A 292 3.50 2.69 11.57
C LEU A 292 3.89 3.66 12.70
N LEU A 293 3.72 3.23 13.97
CA LEU A 293 4.13 4.02 15.14
C LEU A 293 5.63 4.27 15.15
N LEU A 294 6.43 3.27 14.81
CA LEU A 294 7.89 3.40 14.69
C LEU A 294 8.29 4.38 13.58
N LEU A 295 7.60 4.35 12.43
CA LEU A 295 7.85 5.30 11.34
C LEU A 295 7.50 6.74 11.75
N LEU A 296 6.36 6.94 12.41
CA LEU A 296 5.95 8.25 12.91
C LEU A 296 6.97 8.81 13.92
N LEU A 297 7.43 7.95 14.83
CA LEU A 297 8.43 8.30 15.83
C LEU A 297 9.78 8.68 15.21
N LEU A 298 10.20 7.96 14.16
CA LEU A 298 11.40 8.27 13.40
C LEU A 298 11.28 9.63 12.68
N LEU A 299 10.12 9.92 12.08
CA LEU A 299 9.85 11.21 11.43
C LEU A 299 9.88 12.37 12.44
N LEU A 300 9.28 12.19 13.62
CA LEU A 300 9.31 13.20 14.69
C LEU A 300 10.74 13.47 15.17
N LEU A 301 11.55 12.42 15.32
CA LEU A 301 12.96 12.56 15.66
C LEU A 301 13.73 13.34 14.58
N LEU A 302 13.51 13.03 13.31
CA LEU A 302 14.15 13.73 12.20
C LEU A 302 13.77 15.22 12.18
N LEU A 303 12.51 15.54 12.46
CA LEU A 303 12.02 16.92 12.57
C LEU A 303 12.69 17.65 13.75
N LEU A 304 12.78 17.01 14.92
CA LEU A 304 13.45 17.59 16.08
C LEU A 304 14.94 17.84 15.81
N LEU A 305 15.62 16.91 15.13
CA LEU A 305 17.00 17.06 14.72
C LEU A 305 17.18 18.25 13.77
N LEU A 306 16.26 18.42 12.81
CA LEU A 306 16.26 19.55 11.88
C LEU A 306 16.05 20.89 12.61
N LEU A 307 15.09 20.96 13.53
CA LEU A 307 14.83 22.15 14.34
C LEU A 307 16.03 22.52 15.21
N LEU A 308 16.69 21.54 15.81
CA LEU A 308 17.91 21.76 16.57
C LEU A 308 19.03 22.28 15.67
N LEU A 309 19.24 21.69 14.49
CA LEU A 309 20.24 22.15 13.53
C LEU A 309 19.98 23.61 13.12
N LEU A 310 18.71 23.98 12.91
CA LEU A 310 18.31 25.35 12.59
C LEU A 310 18.60 26.32 13.75
N LEU A 311 18.30 25.91 14.99
CA LEU A 311 18.61 26.70 16.19
C LEU A 311 20.12 26.91 16.35
N LEU A 312 20.92 25.86 16.11
CA LEU A 312 22.38 25.92 16.15
C LEU A 312 22.92 26.89 15.09
N LEU A 313 22.38 26.83 13.86
CA LEU A 313 22.74 27.75 12.80
C LEU A 313 22.38 29.21 13.15
N LEU A 314 21.21 29.45 13.76
CA LEU A 314 20.78 30.76 14.21
C LEU A 314 21.70 31.31 15.32
N LEU A 315 22.04 30.49 16.31
CA LEU A 315 22.97 30.87 17.38
C LEU A 315 24.37 31.19 16.83
N LEU A 316 24.84 30.42 15.85
CA LEU A 316 26.11 30.68 15.16
C LEU A 316 26.07 32.01 14.38
N LEU A 317 24.98 32.29 13.67
CA LEU A 317 24.78 33.56 12.95
C LEU A 317 24.74 34.75 13.91
N LEU A 318 24.03 34.63 15.03
CA LEU A 318 23.98 35.65 16.09
C LEU A 318 25.37 35.89 16.69
N LEU A 319 26.15 34.84 16.92
CA LEU A 319 27.51 34.94 17.41
C LEU A 319 28.43 35.65 16.40
N LEU A 320 28.34 35.29 15.12
CA LEU A 320 29.11 35.95 14.05
C LEU A 320 28.74 37.43 13.92
N LEU A 321 27.44 37.76 14.01
CA LEU A 321 26.96 39.14 14.00
C LEU A 321 27.50 39.93 15.21
N LEU A 322 27.50 39.33 16.40
CA LEU A 322 28.04 39.95 17.61
C LEU A 322 29.54 40.22 17.46
N LEU A 323 30.32 39.24 16.96
CA LEU A 323 31.75 39.40 16.67
C LEU A 323 32.01 40.49 15.63
N PHE A 324 31.19 40.57 14.59
CA PHE A 324 31.27 41.62 13.58
C PHE A 324 31.02 43.01 14.18
N LEU A 325 29.93 43.19 14.93
CA LEU A 325 29.61 44.46 15.60
C LEU A 325 30.70 44.89 16.57
N LEU A 326 31.31 43.95 17.30
CA LEU A 326 32.42 44.23 18.21
C LEU A 326 33.69 44.68 17.46
N SER A 327 34.01 44.08 16.32
CA SER A 327 35.14 44.53 15.47
C SER A 327 34.90 45.92 14.86
N ALA A 328 33.64 46.26 14.54
CA ALA A 328 33.27 47.59 14.10
C ALA A 328 33.41 48.65 15.22
N ILE A 329 33.07 48.29 16.47
CA ILE A 329 33.26 49.17 17.63
C ILE A 329 34.76 49.39 17.93
N SER A 330 35.58 48.33 17.91
CA SER A 330 37.02 48.46 18.21
C SER A 330 37.77 49.31 17.18
N SER A 331 37.44 49.17 15.90
CA SER A 331 38.01 49.99 14.81
C SER A 331 37.57 51.46 14.88
N SER A 332 36.36 51.74 15.39
CA SER A 332 35.85 53.10 15.61
C SER A 332 36.53 53.79 16.81
N CYS A 333 36.79 53.04 17.90
CA CYS A 333 37.57 53.52 19.04
C CYS A 333 39.03 53.84 18.66
N LEU A 334 39.65 53.06 17.76
CA LEU A 334 41.00 53.33 17.23
C LEU A 334 41.06 54.56 16.32
N ARG A 335 40.00 54.85 15.55
CA ARG A 335 39.92 56.06 14.70
C ARG A 335 39.62 57.35 15.45
N SER A 336 39.04 57.26 16.64
CA SER A 336 38.64 58.44 17.43
C SER A 336 39.78 59.02 18.28
N TYR A 337 40.99 58.46 18.19
CA TYR A 337 42.23 59.07 18.69
C TYR A 337 42.94 59.79 17.54
N PRO A 338 42.71 61.09 17.33
CA PRO A 338 43.58 61.86 16.46
C PRO A 338 44.99 61.86 17.05
N HIS A 339 45.98 61.59 16.19
CA HIS A 339 47.35 62.01 16.38
C HIS A 339 47.37 63.52 16.70
N GLN A 340 47.28 63.91 17.96
CA GLN A 340 47.78 65.21 18.37
C GLN A 340 49.30 65.13 18.28
N GLN A 341 49.84 65.86 17.31
CA GLN A 341 51.24 66.20 17.21
C GLN A 341 51.73 66.66 18.59
N LEU A 342 52.77 65.99 19.11
CA LEU A 342 53.58 66.53 20.19
C LEU A 342 54.31 67.76 19.64
N GLU A 343 53.77 68.95 19.88
CA GLU A 343 54.63 70.11 20.10
C GLU A 343 55.02 70.13 21.58
N LEU A 344 56.33 69.99 21.82
CA LEU A 344 56.97 70.22 23.11
C LEU A 344 56.81 71.69 23.48
N VAL A 345 55.90 72.00 24.40
CA VAL A 345 55.96 73.23 25.18
C VAL A 345 55.74 72.90 26.65
N ASP A 346 56.75 73.31 27.41
CA ASP A 346 57.03 73.18 28.84
C ASP A 346 55.90 72.79 29.81
N GLY A 347 56.23 71.79 30.64
CA GLY A 347 56.14 71.99 32.08
C GLY A 347 54.79 71.74 32.76
N THR A 348 54.04 70.68 32.43
CA THR A 348 53.18 69.99 33.42
C THR A 348 52.98 68.52 33.03
N THR A 349 53.05 67.62 34.01
CA THR A 349 52.93 66.18 33.84
C THR A 349 51.52 65.77 33.35
N PRO A 350 51.36 65.09 32.20
CA PRO A 350 50.07 64.55 31.82
C PRO A 350 49.82 63.24 32.58
N SER A 351 48.66 63.19 33.23
CA SER A 351 48.18 62.09 34.07
C SER A 351 48.25 60.72 33.38
N ARG A 352 49.05 59.80 33.94
CA ARG A 352 49.04 58.34 33.67
C ARG A 352 47.67 57.65 33.86
N ARG A 353 46.63 58.36 34.36
CA ARG A 353 45.30 57.80 34.65
C ARG A 353 44.42 57.53 33.43
N ARG A 354 44.59 58.24 32.30
CA ARG A 354 43.66 58.12 31.16
C ARG A 354 43.88 56.90 30.27
N TRP A 355 45.12 56.42 30.13
CA TRP A 355 45.43 55.23 29.34
C TRP A 355 44.98 53.93 30.03
N TRP A 356 44.93 53.91 31.37
CA TRP A 356 44.44 52.76 32.13
C TRP A 356 42.93 52.53 31.94
N CYS A 357 42.11 53.59 31.80
CA CYS A 357 40.67 53.46 31.63
C CYS A 357 40.26 52.76 30.32
N CYS A 358 40.91 53.05 29.18
CA CYS A 358 40.58 52.40 27.91
C CYS A 358 41.07 50.94 27.86
N CYS A 359 42.24 50.62 28.41
CA CYS A 359 42.71 49.24 28.51
C CYS A 359 41.82 48.39 29.44
N CYS A 360 41.34 48.95 30.56
CA CYS A 360 40.45 48.21 31.47
C CYS A 360 39.07 47.93 30.86
N TYR A 361 38.46 48.89 30.14
CA TYR A 361 37.16 48.68 29.48
C TYR A 361 37.23 47.62 28.37
N CYS A 362 38.27 47.64 27.54
CA CYS A 362 38.49 46.61 26.52
C CYS A 362 38.72 45.22 27.13
N CYS A 363 39.49 45.10 28.22
CA CYS A 363 39.68 43.82 28.91
C CYS A 363 38.38 43.29 29.54
N CYS A 364 37.55 44.14 30.14
CA CYS A 364 36.27 43.72 30.71
C CYS A 364 35.27 43.24 29.64
N TRP A 365 35.20 43.91 28.49
CA TRP A 365 34.34 43.49 27.37
C TRP A 365 34.79 42.16 26.76
N CYS A 366 36.11 41.94 26.61
CA CYS A 366 36.64 40.66 26.17
C CYS A 366 36.32 39.52 27.14
N CYS A 367 36.38 39.77 28.46
CA CYS A 367 36.01 38.77 29.47
C CYS A 367 34.52 38.42 29.44
N TRP A 368 33.64 39.41 29.28
CA TRP A 368 32.19 39.17 29.14
C TRP A 368 31.84 38.42 27.86
N LEU A 369 32.52 38.72 26.75
CA LEU A 369 32.34 38.00 25.49
C LEU A 369 32.82 36.56 25.59
N LEU A 370 33.97 36.31 26.21
CA LEU A 370 34.49 34.96 26.46
C LEU A 370 33.52 34.17 27.34
N LEU A 371 32.96 34.80 28.37
CA LEU A 371 31.94 34.20 29.23
C LEU A 371 30.66 33.85 28.45
N LEU A 372 30.17 34.76 27.59
CA LEU A 372 29.01 34.50 26.74
C LEU A 372 29.26 33.36 25.75
N LEU A 373 30.44 33.32 25.13
CA LEU A 373 30.88 32.23 24.25
C LEU A 373 30.93 30.90 24.99
N LEU A 374 31.49 30.88 26.20
CA LEU A 374 31.53 29.70 27.06
C LEU A 374 30.13 29.23 27.45
N LEU A 375 29.22 30.14 27.80
CA LEU A 375 27.84 29.83 28.13
C LEU A 375 27.07 29.27 26.92
N LEU A 376 27.27 29.85 25.73
CA LEU A 376 26.64 29.39 24.50
C LEU A 376 27.17 28.02 24.07
N LEU A 377 28.48 27.78 24.22
CA LEU A 377 29.10 26.47 24.02
C LEU A 377 28.56 25.43 25.01
N LEU A 378 28.40 25.80 26.29
CA LEU A 378 27.84 24.94 27.33
C LEU A 378 26.38 24.57 27.01
N LEU A 379 25.57 25.54 26.59
CA LEU A 379 24.18 25.32 26.18
C LEU A 379 24.10 24.37 24.98
N LEU A 380 24.98 24.55 24.00
CA LEU A 380 25.08 23.73 22.81
C LEU A 380 25.47 22.29 23.15
N LEU A 381 26.43 22.12 24.07
CA LEU A 381 26.83 20.81 24.58
C LEU A 381 25.68 20.12 25.35
N LEU A 382 24.94 20.87 26.16
CA LEU A 382 23.77 20.37 26.90
C LEU A 382 22.67 19.90 25.94
N LEU A 383 22.35 20.67 24.91
CA LEU A 383 21.36 20.31 23.89
C LEU A 383 21.78 19.05 23.11
N LEU A 384 23.06 18.93 22.77
CA LEU A 384 23.61 17.74 22.12
C LEU A 384 23.48 16.49 23.01
N VAL A 385 23.79 16.61 24.31
CA VAL A 385 23.64 15.53 25.28
C VAL A 385 22.17 15.11 25.41
N LEU A 386 21.24 16.08 25.49
CA LEU A 386 19.80 15.80 25.57
C LEU A 386 19.30 15.05 24.32
N LEU A 387 19.76 15.46 23.13
CA LEU A 387 19.43 14.78 21.88
C LEU A 387 19.95 13.34 21.86
N LEU A 388 21.20 13.11 22.28
CA LEU A 388 21.79 11.77 22.35
C LEU A 388 21.03 10.86 23.32
N LEU A 389 20.58 11.40 24.46
CA LEU A 389 19.75 10.67 25.41
C LEU A 389 18.38 10.32 24.84
N LEU A 390 17.74 11.25 24.11
CA LEU A 390 16.46 10.98 23.43
C LEU A 390 16.62 9.90 22.34
N LEU A 391 17.69 9.96 21.56
CA LEU A 391 18.01 8.97 20.53
C LEU A 391 18.22 7.58 21.16
N LEU A 392 18.93 7.51 22.28
CA LEU A 392 19.15 6.26 23.02
C LEU A 392 17.83 5.69 23.56
N LEU A 393 16.97 6.53 24.14
CA LEU A 393 15.64 6.11 24.61
C LEU A 393 14.79 5.56 23.47
N LEU A 394 14.84 6.20 22.30
CA LEU A 394 14.16 5.74 21.09
C LEU A 394 14.63 4.37 20.63
N LEU A 395 15.95 4.18 20.60
CA LEU A 395 16.58 2.92 20.19
C LEU A 395 16.19 1.79 21.15
N LEU A 396 16.14 2.08 22.46
CA LEU A 396 15.68 1.13 23.47
C LEU A 396 14.20 0.76 23.27
N LEU A 397 13.33 1.74 22.98
CA LEU A 397 11.92 1.49 22.69
C LEU A 397 11.73 0.64 21.42
N LEU A 398 12.51 0.94 20.38
CA LEU A 398 12.53 0.17 19.14
C LEU A 398 12.95 -1.28 19.38
N LEU A 399 14.02 -1.49 20.16
CA LEU A 399 14.50 -2.83 20.52
C LEU A 399 13.44 -3.60 21.32
N LEU A 400 12.76 -2.95 22.25
CA LEU A 400 11.68 -3.55 23.04
C LEU A 400 10.49 -3.97 22.15
N LEU A 401 10.09 -3.12 21.21
CA LEU A 401 9.03 -3.42 20.25
C LEU A 401 9.41 -4.58 19.32
N LEU A 402 10.66 -4.62 18.85
CA LEU A 402 11.18 -5.72 18.04
C LEU A 402 11.20 -7.05 18.81
N LEU A 403 11.59 -7.00 20.09
CA LEU A 403 11.57 -8.18 20.97
C LEU A 403 10.13 -8.68 21.20
N LEU A 404 9.18 -7.78 21.44
CA LEU A 404 7.77 -8.11 21.58
C LEU A 404 7.23 -8.77 20.31
N LEU A 405 7.59 -8.24 19.14
CA LEU A 405 7.21 -8.80 17.86
C LEU A 405 7.78 -10.20 17.65
N LEU A 406 9.07 -10.41 17.98
CA LEU A 406 9.72 -11.71 17.89
C LEU A 406 9.01 -12.73 18.79
N LEU A 407 8.63 -12.33 20.01
CA LEU A 407 7.92 -13.17 20.96
C LEU A 407 6.51 -13.54 20.45
N LEU A 408 5.80 -12.59 19.85
CA LEU A 408 4.51 -12.81 19.20
C LEU A 408 4.62 -13.79 18.01
N LEU A 409 5.66 -13.64 17.18
CA LEU A 409 5.93 -14.56 16.07
C LEU A 409 6.27 -15.97 16.56
N LEU A 410 7.07 -16.09 17.62
CA LEU A 410 7.42 -17.37 18.22
C LEU A 410 6.20 -18.06 18.84
N LEU A 411 5.33 -17.30 19.51
CA LEU A 411 4.05 -17.79 20.01
C LEU A 411 3.17 -18.31 18.86
N LEU A 412 3.12 -17.57 17.74
CA LEU A 412 2.37 -17.98 16.56
C LEU A 412 2.92 -19.28 15.95
N LEU A 413 4.24 -19.40 15.81
CA LEU A 413 4.90 -20.61 15.33
C LEU A 413 4.62 -21.80 16.24
N LEU A 414 4.64 -21.58 17.57
CA LEU A 414 4.31 -22.61 18.55
C LEU A 414 2.83 -23.05 18.41
N LEU A 415 1.91 -22.11 18.25
CA LEU A 415 0.49 -22.40 18.02
C LEU A 415 0.27 -23.18 16.71
N LEU A 416 0.96 -22.78 15.63
CA LEU A 416 0.93 -23.48 14.36
C LEU A 416 1.48 -24.91 14.49
N LEU A 417 2.58 -25.10 15.23
CA LEU A 417 3.18 -26.41 15.49
C LEU A 417 2.24 -27.32 16.30
N LEU A 418 1.70 -26.82 17.41
CA LEU A 418 0.72 -27.53 18.24
C LEU A 418 -0.52 -27.92 17.41
N PHE A 419 -0.93 -27.04 16.50
CA PHE A 419 -2.04 -27.28 15.60
C PHE A 419 -1.71 -28.34 14.52
N LEU A 420 -0.53 -28.29 13.89
CA LEU A 420 -0.07 -29.30 12.95
C LEU A 420 0.04 -30.68 13.62
N LEU A 421 0.53 -30.74 14.87
CA LEU A 421 0.57 -31.97 15.67
C LEU A 421 -0.85 -32.52 15.93
N SER A 422 -1.85 -31.64 16.13
CA SER A 422 -3.26 -32.04 16.27
C SER A 422 -3.90 -32.51 14.95
N ALA A 423 -3.49 -31.93 13.82
CA ALA A 423 -3.92 -32.35 12.48
C ALA A 423 -3.31 -33.70 12.08
N ILE A 424 -2.07 -33.96 12.49
CA ILE A 424 -1.40 -35.24 12.28
C ILE A 424 -2.04 -36.33 13.13
N SER A 425 -2.35 -36.07 14.40
CA SER A 425 -3.00 -37.07 15.28
C SER A 425 -4.41 -37.45 14.80
N SER A 426 -5.17 -36.50 14.25
CA SER A 426 -6.48 -36.74 13.63
C SER A 426 -6.40 -37.46 12.27
N SER A 427 -5.30 -37.30 11.54
CA SER A 427 -5.02 -38.04 10.30
C SER A 427 -4.53 -39.47 10.56
N CYS A 428 -3.74 -39.71 11.62
CA CYS A 428 -3.35 -41.06 12.03
C CYS A 428 -4.55 -41.93 12.44
N LEU A 429 -5.62 -41.32 12.97
CA LEU A 429 -6.90 -42.00 13.24
C LEU A 429 -7.66 -42.41 11.95
N ARG A 430 -7.39 -41.78 10.81
CA ARG A 430 -7.91 -42.19 9.49
C ARG A 430 -7.14 -43.35 8.86
N SER A 431 -5.87 -43.55 9.26
CA SER A 431 -4.97 -44.54 8.67
C SER A 431 -4.88 -45.85 9.44
N TYR A 432 -5.67 -46.06 10.49
CA TYR A 432 -5.89 -47.41 10.99
C TYR A 432 -6.68 -48.18 9.92
N PRO A 433 -6.09 -49.20 9.27
CA PRO A 433 -6.88 -50.04 8.41
C PRO A 433 -7.96 -50.67 9.28
N HIS A 434 -9.20 -50.67 8.80
CA HIS A 434 -10.22 -51.59 9.25
C HIS A 434 -9.72 -53.03 8.99
N GLN A 435 -8.74 -53.51 9.77
CA GLN A 435 -8.57 -54.93 9.95
C GLN A 435 -9.86 -55.39 10.63
N GLN A 436 -10.54 -56.28 9.92
CA GLN A 436 -11.64 -57.08 10.41
C GLN A 436 -11.23 -57.69 11.74
N LEU A 437 -11.65 -57.07 12.85
CA LEU A 437 -11.78 -57.75 14.12
C LEU A 437 -13.02 -58.63 13.97
N GLU A 438 -12.82 -59.84 13.45
CA GLU A 438 -13.77 -60.92 13.67
C GLU A 438 -14.01 -61.02 15.17
N LEU A 439 -15.28 -60.87 15.55
CA LEU A 439 -15.76 -61.11 16.89
C LEU A 439 -15.67 -62.61 17.15
N VAL A 440 -14.52 -63.06 17.67
CA VAL A 440 -14.48 -64.25 18.50
C VAL A 440 -14.77 -63.77 19.93
N ASP A 441 -15.91 -64.21 20.43
CA ASP A 441 -16.39 -64.12 21.82
C ASP A 441 -16.85 -62.74 22.34
N GLY A 442 -18.16 -62.49 22.15
CA GLY A 442 -19.12 -62.34 23.26
C GLY A 442 -18.96 -61.23 24.32
N THR A 443 -17.93 -60.39 24.29
CA THR A 443 -17.77 -59.28 25.26
C THR A 443 -17.30 -58.00 24.57
N THR A 444 -18.14 -56.97 24.59
CA THR A 444 -17.87 -55.66 23.97
C THR A 444 -16.89 -54.82 24.81
N PRO A 445 -15.71 -54.41 24.31
CA PRO A 445 -14.93 -53.36 24.94
C PRO A 445 -15.45 -51.98 24.52
N SER A 446 -15.45 -51.06 25.46
CA SER A 446 -16.04 -49.72 25.35
C SER A 446 -15.35 -48.81 24.31
N ARG A 447 -15.80 -48.86 23.05
CA ARG A 447 -15.48 -47.88 21.98
C ARG A 447 -15.81 -46.41 22.33
N ARG A 448 -16.55 -46.15 23.42
CA ARG A 448 -16.92 -44.78 23.86
C ARG A 448 -15.75 -43.95 24.40
N ARG A 449 -14.66 -44.55 24.90
CA ARG A 449 -13.57 -43.78 25.54
C ARG A 449 -12.70 -42.98 24.57
N TRP A 450 -12.47 -43.48 23.36
CA TRP A 450 -11.55 -42.85 22.41
C TRP A 450 -12.15 -41.62 21.70
N TRP A 451 -13.46 -41.64 21.45
CA TRP A 451 -14.15 -40.56 20.73
C TRP A 451 -14.44 -39.34 21.63
N CYS A 452 -14.62 -39.54 22.94
CA CYS A 452 -14.73 -38.43 23.89
C CYS A 452 -13.42 -37.61 24.01
N CYS A 453 -12.24 -38.24 23.90
CA CYS A 453 -10.97 -37.51 23.98
C CYS A 453 -10.76 -36.53 22.82
N CYS A 454 -11.16 -36.87 21.59
CA CYS A 454 -11.05 -35.96 20.44
C CYS A 454 -11.96 -34.72 20.57
N CYS A 455 -13.20 -34.88 21.05
CA CYS A 455 -14.11 -33.74 21.27
C CYS A 455 -13.63 -32.83 22.41
N TYR A 456 -13.08 -33.40 23.49
CA TYR A 456 -12.53 -32.60 24.60
C TYR A 456 -11.27 -31.83 24.20
N CYS A 457 -10.37 -32.42 23.41
CA CYS A 457 -9.19 -31.72 22.87
C CYS A 457 -9.57 -30.56 21.92
N CYS A 458 -10.52 -30.76 21.01
CA CYS A 458 -10.98 -29.70 20.11
C CYS A 458 -11.66 -28.53 20.87
N CYS A 459 -12.45 -28.82 21.91
CA CYS A 459 -13.07 -27.78 22.74
C CYS A 459 -12.03 -26.98 23.56
N TRP A 460 -11.00 -27.63 24.09
CA TRP A 460 -9.91 -26.95 24.81
C TRP A 460 -9.09 -26.04 23.91
N CYS A 461 -8.74 -26.49 22.69
CA CYS A 461 -8.03 -25.65 21.73
C CYS A 461 -8.84 -24.41 21.32
N CYS A 462 -10.14 -24.56 21.08
CA CYS A 462 -11.01 -23.44 20.72
C CYS A 462 -11.20 -22.45 21.91
N TRP A 463 -11.25 -22.91 23.16
CA TRP A 463 -11.27 -22.02 24.34
C TRP A 463 -9.95 -21.26 24.55
N LEU A 464 -8.81 -21.92 24.35
CA LEU A 464 -7.50 -21.29 24.45
C LEU A 464 -7.31 -20.21 23.37
N LEU A 465 -7.73 -20.51 22.13
CA LEU A 465 -7.70 -19.55 21.03
C LEU A 465 -8.62 -18.34 21.30
N LEU A 466 -9.80 -18.56 21.91
CA LEU A 466 -10.72 -17.48 22.27
C LEU A 466 -10.15 -16.58 23.36
N LEU A 467 -9.53 -17.15 24.39
CA LEU A 467 -8.85 -16.40 25.46
C LEU A 467 -7.72 -15.54 24.88
N LEU A 468 -6.93 -16.10 23.96
CA LEU A 468 -5.86 -15.38 23.28
C LEU A 468 -6.40 -14.26 22.37
N LEU A 469 -7.51 -14.49 21.66
CA LEU A 469 -8.18 -13.45 20.87
C LEU A 469 -8.62 -12.29 21.75
N LEU A 470 -9.23 -12.57 22.92
CA LEU A 470 -9.64 -11.56 23.88
C LEU A 470 -8.46 -10.78 24.46
N LEU A 471 -7.35 -11.46 24.78
CA LEU A 471 -6.11 -10.82 25.24
C LEU A 471 -5.50 -9.91 24.16
N LEU A 472 -5.45 -10.37 22.91
CA LEU A 472 -4.94 -9.56 21.80
C LEU A 472 -5.86 -8.37 21.47
N LEU A 473 -7.18 -8.54 21.54
CA LEU A 473 -8.13 -7.44 21.40
C LEU A 473 -7.99 -6.42 22.54
N PHE A 474 -7.72 -6.88 23.77
CA PHE A 474 -7.43 -6.03 24.91
C PHE A 474 -6.11 -5.26 24.72
N CYS A 475 -5.04 -5.91 24.27
CA CYS A 475 -3.78 -5.25 23.92
C CYS A 475 -3.97 -4.25 22.78
N PHE A 476 -4.72 -4.60 21.74
CA PHE A 476 -5.06 -3.70 20.64
C PHE A 476 -5.83 -2.47 21.13
N TRP A 477 -6.81 -2.67 22.01
CA TRP A 477 -7.60 -1.58 22.59
C TRP A 477 -6.75 -0.68 23.50
N LEU A 478 -5.80 -1.23 24.26
CA LEU A 478 -4.80 -0.46 25.03
C LEU A 478 -3.89 0.37 24.11
N CYS A 479 -3.38 -0.22 23.03
CA CYS A 479 -2.58 0.50 22.04
C CYS A 479 -3.38 1.62 21.35
N LEU A 480 -4.64 1.36 21.01
CA LEU A 480 -5.54 2.35 20.43
C LEU A 480 -5.90 3.44 21.45
N GLY A 481 -6.11 3.08 22.71
CA GLY A 481 -6.38 4.00 23.81
C GLY A 481 -5.25 5.00 24.00
N LEU A 482 -3.99 4.54 23.99
CA LEU A 482 -2.80 5.39 24.06
C LEU A 482 -2.65 6.35 22.86
N LEU A 483 -3.23 6.01 21.71
CA LEU A 483 -3.29 6.86 20.51
C LEU A 483 -4.43 7.89 20.58
N VAL A 484 -5.57 7.50 21.14
CA VAL A 484 -6.81 8.29 21.11
C VAL A 484 -6.93 9.24 22.30
N THR A 485 -6.39 8.90 23.48
CA THR A 485 -6.46 9.80 24.65
C THR A 485 -5.78 11.16 24.41
N PRO A 486 -4.55 11.27 23.88
CA PRO A 486 -3.98 12.58 23.57
C PRO A 486 -4.68 13.28 22.39
N LEU A 487 -5.22 12.52 21.43
CA LEU A 487 -5.97 13.10 20.30
C LEU A 487 -7.30 13.72 20.75
N LYS A 488 -7.96 13.10 21.74
CA LYS A 488 -9.26 13.56 22.24
C LYS A 488 -9.10 14.79 23.14
N GLU A 489 -8.04 14.88 23.93
CA GLU A 489 -7.68 16.07 24.70
C GLU A 489 -7.27 17.23 23.79
N MET A 490 -6.48 16.98 22.73
CA MET A 490 -6.14 18.01 21.72
C MET A 490 -7.35 18.50 20.91
N LEU A 491 -8.34 17.64 20.62
CA LEU A 491 -9.53 18.03 19.86
C LEU A 491 -10.61 18.73 20.71
N THR A 492 -10.52 18.66 22.04
CA THR A 492 -11.45 19.37 22.93
C THR A 492 -10.97 20.75 23.38
N GLU A 493 -9.68 21.07 23.25
CA GLU A 493 -9.14 22.39 23.63
C GLU A 493 -9.20 23.43 22.50
N ASP A 494 -9.44 23.03 21.24
CA ASP A 494 -9.42 23.91 20.06
C ASP A 494 -10.81 24.27 19.50
N ASP A 495 -11.83 24.49 20.35
CA ASP A 495 -13.08 25.14 19.92
C ASP A 495 -13.15 26.62 20.36
N PRO A 496 -12.55 27.56 19.60
CA PRO A 496 -12.62 29.00 19.89
C PRO A 496 -14.03 29.61 19.70
N SER A 497 -15.04 28.80 19.35
CA SER A 497 -16.42 29.29 19.16
C SER A 497 -17.26 29.30 20.46
N ALA A 498 -16.78 28.66 21.53
CA ALA A 498 -17.47 28.66 22.84
C ALA A 498 -17.16 29.92 23.67
N GLU A 499 -15.92 30.40 23.68
CA GLU A 499 -15.53 31.60 24.45
C GLU A 499 -16.10 32.91 23.89
N GLN A 500 -16.38 32.98 22.57
CA GLN A 500 -16.99 34.17 21.98
C GLN A 500 -18.49 34.32 22.25
N LYS A 501 -19.19 33.26 22.67
CA LYS A 501 -20.63 33.34 23.00
C LYS A 501 -20.87 33.82 24.43
N ASP A 502 -19.98 33.51 25.36
CA ASP A 502 -20.13 33.97 26.76
C ASP A 502 -19.73 35.44 26.95
N GLN A 503 -18.84 36.00 26.13
CA GLN A 503 -18.48 37.43 26.17
C GLN A 503 -19.49 38.36 25.47
N GLN A 504 -20.48 37.82 24.76
CA GLN A 504 -21.60 38.60 24.20
C GLN A 504 -22.86 38.58 25.08
N GLN A 505 -22.82 37.86 26.21
CA GLN A 505 -23.96 37.71 27.12
C GLN A 505 -23.68 38.14 28.58
N GLN A 506 -22.49 38.68 28.86
CA GLN A 506 -22.17 39.52 30.02
C GLN A 506 -21.91 40.95 29.56
#